data_AF-K9AWW6-F1
#
_entry.id   AF-K9AWW6-F1
#
_cell.length_a   1.000
_cell.length_b   1.000
_cell.length_c   1.000
_cell.angle_alpha   90.00
_cell.angle_beta   90.00
_cell.angle_gamma   90.00
#
_symmetry.space_group_name_H-M   'P 1'
#
loop_
_entity.id
_entity.type
_entity.pdbx_description
1 polymer ?
#
loop_
_entity_poly.entity_id
_entity_poly.type
_entity_poly.pdbx_seq_one_letter_code
_entity_poly.pdbx_strand_id
1 'polypeptide(L)'
;MKQKRLLILCQYFYPEYVSSATLPTQLAEDLISNQMKVDVICGYPSEYSKSRRVPYKELFKGIRIKRLKYFTFNNKSKIGRILNFFSLFIRFCLETPRMLKYDHILVYSNPPILPLIPDVLYRLFKKSILLWYMILRQIMRLRLELPNLVV
;
A
#
# COMPACT_ATOMS: atom_id res chain seq x y z
N MET A 1 -4.02 -23.32 15.46
CA MET A 1 -4.56 -22.57 14.29
C MET A 1 -3.42 -21.87 13.56
N LYS A 2 -3.39 -21.88 12.22
CA LYS A 2 -2.35 -21.17 11.45
C LYS A 2 -2.54 -19.66 11.62
N GLN A 3 -1.52 -18.96 12.12
CA GLN A 3 -1.56 -17.51 12.30
C GLN A 3 -1.72 -16.82 10.94
N LYS A 4 -2.80 -16.07 10.75
CA LYS A 4 -3.09 -15.37 9.50
C LYS A 4 -2.04 -14.31 9.21
N ARG A 5 -1.66 -14.17 7.94
CA ARG A 5 -0.66 -13.21 7.44
C ARG A 5 -1.35 -12.12 6.64
N LEU A 6 -1.12 -10.88 7.04
CA LEU A 6 -1.57 -9.68 6.33
C LEU A 6 -0.41 -9.11 5.50
N LEU A 7 -0.70 -8.74 4.26
CA LEU A 7 0.18 -7.96 3.41
C LEU A 7 -0.37 -6.56 3.22
N ILE A 8 0.43 -5.52 3.49
CA ILE A 8 0.08 -4.13 3.20
C ILE A 8 0.79 -3.70 1.91
N LEU A 9 0.04 -3.12 0.97
CA LEU A 9 0.53 -2.52 -0.26
C LEU A 9 0.34 -1.01 -0.18
N CYS A 10 1.40 -0.25 -0.39
CA CYS A 10 1.36 1.22 -0.35
C CYS A 10 2.50 1.81 -1.17
N GLN A 11 2.36 3.01 -1.69
CA GLN A 11 3.47 3.68 -2.36
C GLN A 11 4.55 4.10 -1.36
N TYR A 12 4.13 4.82 -0.31
CA TYR A 12 5.01 5.40 0.68
C TYR A 12 4.90 4.63 2.00
N PHE A 13 6.03 4.46 2.66
CA PHE A 13 6.12 3.78 3.95
C PHE A 13 7.34 4.30 4.71
N TYR A 14 7.58 3.82 5.92
CA TYR A 14 8.84 4.05 6.63
C TYR A 14 10.07 3.90 5.70
N PRO A 15 11.07 4.81 5.74
CA PRO A 15 11.26 5.93 6.67
C PRO A 15 10.73 7.29 6.16
N GLU A 16 9.76 7.31 5.25
CA GLU A 16 9.23 8.56 4.72
C GLU A 16 8.33 9.29 5.74
N TYR A 17 8.41 10.62 5.77
CA TYR A 17 7.72 11.45 6.78
C TYR A 17 6.35 11.97 6.35
N VAL A 18 5.92 11.68 5.11
CA VAL A 18 4.60 12.10 4.60
C VAL A 18 3.47 11.33 5.30
N SER A 19 2.30 11.94 5.47
CA SER A 19 1.14 11.31 6.13
C SER A 19 0.74 9.98 5.49
N SER A 20 0.89 9.86 4.17
CA SER A 20 0.65 8.63 3.42
C SER A 20 1.66 7.50 3.69
N ALA A 21 2.74 7.79 4.41
CA ALA A 21 3.70 6.80 4.91
C ALA A 21 3.53 6.55 6.42
N THR A 22 3.29 7.62 7.20
CA THR A 22 3.18 7.51 8.66
C THR A 22 1.95 6.70 9.08
N LEU A 23 0.79 6.94 8.47
CA LEU A 23 -0.45 6.23 8.79
C LEU A 23 -0.38 4.71 8.53
N PRO A 24 0.04 4.22 7.34
CA PRO A 24 0.19 2.78 7.15
C PRO A 24 1.30 2.19 8.03
N THR A 25 2.33 2.96 8.40
CA THR A 25 3.38 2.50 9.32
C THR A 25 2.83 2.29 10.72
N GLN A 26 2.10 3.27 11.28
CA GLN A 26 1.44 3.16 12.58
C GLN A 26 0.46 1.99 12.61
N LEU A 27 -0.36 1.85 11.57
CA LEU A 27 -1.26 0.71 11.44
C LEU A 27 -0.51 -0.64 11.47
N ALA A 28 0.61 -0.74 10.78
CA ALA A 28 1.42 -1.96 10.79
C ALA A 28 2.01 -2.25 12.19
N GLU A 29 2.47 -1.21 12.91
CA GLU A 29 2.96 -1.33 14.29
C GLU A 29 1.85 -1.78 15.25
N ASP A 30 0.65 -1.22 15.14
CA ASP A 30 -0.51 -1.59 15.95
C ASP A 30 -0.91 -3.06 15.71
N LEU A 31 -0.91 -3.51 14.46
CA LEU A 31 -1.22 -4.89 14.10
C LEU A 31 -0.18 -5.89 14.60
N ILE A 32 1.11 -5.54 14.53
CA ILE A 32 2.20 -6.34 15.12
C ILE A 32 2.01 -6.44 16.64
N SER A 33 1.67 -5.34 17.31
CA SER A 33 1.42 -5.29 18.75
C SER A 33 0.24 -6.19 19.16
N ASN A 34 -0.77 -6.32 18.29
CA ASN A 34 -1.88 -7.26 18.42
C ASN A 34 -1.53 -8.69 17.93
N GLN A 35 -0.25 -9.04 17.86
CA GLN A 35 0.25 -10.38 17.53
C GLN A 35 -0.16 -10.86 16.12
N MET A 36 -0.41 -9.95 15.18
CA MET A 36 -0.60 -10.32 13.77
C MET A 36 0.72 -10.38 13.02
N LYS A 37 0.82 -11.27 12.01
CA LYS A 37 1.97 -11.28 11.09
C LYS A 37 1.74 -10.31 9.95
N VAL A 38 2.49 -9.21 9.94
CA VAL A 38 2.38 -8.15 8.93
C VAL A 38 3.65 -8.07 8.08
N ASP A 39 3.46 -8.12 6.76
CA ASP A 39 4.49 -7.79 5.78
C ASP A 39 4.03 -6.58 4.96
N VAL A 40 4.99 -5.82 4.43
CA VAL A 40 4.73 -4.62 3.62
C VAL A 40 5.47 -4.75 2.30
N ILE A 41 4.79 -4.45 1.19
CA ILE A 41 5.42 -4.16 -0.10
C ILE A 41 5.13 -2.70 -0.44
N CYS A 42 6.19 -1.91 -0.60
CA CYS A 42 6.07 -0.48 -0.88
C CYS A 42 7.03 0.03 -1.95
N GLY A 43 6.84 1.25 -2.41
CA GLY A 43 7.79 1.93 -3.29
C GLY A 43 9.12 2.19 -2.59
N TYR A 44 10.21 2.26 -3.35
CA TYR A 44 11.49 2.72 -2.82
C TYR A 44 11.41 4.22 -2.51
N PRO A 45 11.82 4.65 -1.29
CA PRO A 45 11.72 6.04 -0.88
C PRO A 45 12.60 6.92 -1.76
N SER A 46 12.08 8.07 -2.16
CA SER A 46 12.79 9.01 -3.03
C SER A 46 12.64 10.45 -2.57
N GLU A 47 11.39 10.94 -2.49
CA GLU A 47 11.10 12.36 -2.27
C GLU A 47 11.01 12.72 -0.78
N TYR A 48 10.45 11.84 0.06
CA TYR A 48 10.08 12.18 1.45
C TYR A 48 10.95 11.48 2.49
N SER A 49 12.19 11.13 2.16
CA SER A 49 13.13 10.46 3.07
C SER A 49 14.38 11.31 3.27
N LYS A 50 14.78 11.51 4.53
CA LYS A 50 16.07 12.12 4.89
C LYS A 50 17.24 11.14 4.72
N SER A 51 16.96 9.84 4.68
CA SER A 51 17.96 8.79 4.54
C SER A 51 18.40 8.67 3.08
N ARG A 52 19.70 8.85 2.82
CA ARG A 52 20.29 8.73 1.47
C ARG A 52 20.32 7.29 0.93
N ARG A 53 20.33 6.29 1.81
CA ARG A 53 20.34 4.87 1.45
C ARG A 53 19.41 4.10 2.37
N VAL A 54 18.40 3.48 1.78
CA VAL A 54 17.44 2.62 2.49
C VAL A 54 17.54 1.20 1.93
N PRO A 55 17.58 0.15 2.77
CA PRO A 55 17.62 -1.23 2.29
C PRO A 55 16.38 -1.60 1.46
N TYR A 56 16.56 -2.41 0.42
CA TYR A 56 15.43 -2.96 -0.36
C TYR A 56 14.56 -3.93 0.44
N LYS A 57 15.13 -4.57 1.45
CA LYS A 57 14.43 -5.43 2.39
C LYS A 57 14.94 -5.12 3.78
N GLU A 58 14.03 -4.98 4.74
CA GLU A 58 14.40 -4.80 6.14
C GLU A 58 13.34 -5.39 7.05
N LEU A 59 13.74 -5.64 8.30
CA LEU A 59 12.85 -5.95 9.40
C LEU A 59 12.81 -4.73 10.32
N PHE A 60 11.70 -4.01 10.32
CA PHE A 60 11.49 -2.81 11.12
C PHE A 60 10.41 -3.08 12.16
N LYS A 61 10.76 -3.07 13.45
CA LYS A 61 9.81 -3.36 14.56
C LYS A 61 8.94 -4.61 14.33
N GLY A 62 9.54 -5.68 13.80
CA GLY A 62 8.82 -6.92 13.47
C GLY A 62 8.08 -6.91 12.12
N ILE A 63 7.97 -5.77 11.45
CA ILE A 63 7.39 -5.61 10.12
C ILE A 63 8.43 -5.96 9.07
N ARG A 64 8.15 -6.96 8.21
CA ARG A 64 9.01 -7.26 7.05
C ARG A 64 8.66 -6.34 5.90
N ILE A 65 9.55 -5.43 5.56
CA ILE A 65 9.36 -4.45 4.49
C ILE A 65 10.13 -4.91 3.26
N LYS A 66 9.47 -4.87 2.10
CA LYS A 66 10.08 -5.05 0.78
C LYS A 66 9.81 -3.82 -0.07
N ARG A 67 10.86 -3.17 -0.54
CA ARG A 67 10.80 -1.96 -1.36
C ARG A 67 10.99 -2.28 -2.83
N LEU A 68 10.14 -1.70 -3.64
CA LEU A 68 10.09 -1.85 -5.08
C LEU A 68 10.79 -0.65 -5.71
N LYS A 69 11.86 -0.90 -6.46
CA LYS A 69 12.45 0.13 -7.32
C LYS A 69 11.50 0.34 -8.50
N TYR A 70 11.12 1.59 -8.74
CA TYR A 70 10.32 2.02 -9.87
C TYR A 70 10.94 3.29 -10.45
N PHE A 71 10.49 3.71 -11.63
CA PHE A 71 11.00 4.92 -12.26
C PHE A 71 10.49 6.16 -11.51
N THR A 72 11.39 7.09 -11.25
CA THR A 72 11.11 8.39 -10.64
C THR A 72 11.41 9.48 -11.65
N PHE A 73 10.52 9.64 -12.64
CA PHE A 73 10.49 10.78 -13.54
C PHE A 73 10.17 12.07 -12.77
N ASN A 74 10.35 13.21 -13.43
CA ASN A 74 10.15 14.53 -12.83
C ASN A 74 8.74 14.68 -12.21
N ASN A 75 8.67 14.73 -10.88
CA ASN A 75 7.42 14.87 -10.12
C ASN A 75 6.74 16.23 -10.33
N LYS A 76 7.43 17.24 -10.90
CA LYS A 76 6.85 18.56 -11.19
C LYS A 76 5.85 18.53 -12.34
N SER A 77 5.96 17.57 -13.26
CA SER A 77 5.01 17.45 -14.38
C SER A 77 3.89 16.46 -14.06
N LYS A 78 2.67 16.75 -14.52
CA LYS A 78 1.53 15.82 -14.37
C LYS A 78 1.82 14.46 -15.02
N ILE A 79 2.46 14.49 -16.20
CA ILE A 79 2.83 13.28 -16.96
C ILE A 79 3.89 12.46 -16.23
N GLY A 80 4.91 13.11 -15.64
CA GLY A 80 5.93 12.41 -14.86
C GLY A 80 5.33 11.66 -13.66
N ARG A 81 4.38 12.29 -12.96
CA ARG A 81 3.64 11.62 -11.87
C ARG A 81 2.85 10.41 -12.35
N ILE A 82 2.17 10.51 -13.50
CA ILE A 82 1.43 9.39 -14.09
C ILE A 82 2.38 8.24 -14.44
N LEU A 83 3.51 8.52 -15.10
CA LEU A 83 4.50 7.50 -15.45
C LEU A 83 5.10 6.82 -14.21
N ASN A 84 5.33 7.58 -13.14
CA ASN A 84 5.79 7.04 -11.86
C ASN A 84 4.77 6.07 -11.26
N PHE A 85 3.48 6.43 -11.28
CA PHE A 85 2.41 5.55 -10.82
C PHE A 85 2.30 4.28 -11.65
N PHE A 86 2.35 4.37 -12.98
CA PHE A 86 2.31 3.20 -13.85
C PHE A 86 3.53 2.30 -13.67
N SER A 87 4.72 2.87 -13.53
CA SER A 87 5.94 2.10 -13.27
C SER A 87 5.84 1.31 -11.96
N LEU A 88 5.35 1.95 -10.90
CA LEU A 88 5.15 1.30 -9.62
C LEU A 88 4.05 0.23 -9.70
N PHE A 89 2.95 0.51 -10.38
CA PHE A 89 1.85 -0.43 -10.59
C PHE A 89 2.32 -1.70 -11.30
N ILE A 90 3.07 -1.57 -12.40
CA ILE A 90 3.67 -2.72 -13.10
C ILE A 90 4.55 -3.52 -12.13
N ARG A 91 5.31 -2.84 -11.27
CA ARG A 91 6.16 -3.51 -10.29
C ARG A 91 5.37 -4.28 -9.25
N PHE A 92 4.19 -3.80 -8.83
CA PHE A 92 3.27 -4.56 -8.00
C PHE A 92 2.66 -5.75 -8.73
N CYS A 93 2.29 -5.62 -10.01
CA CYS A 93 1.81 -6.75 -10.81
C CYS A 93 2.83 -7.89 -10.88
N LEU A 94 4.13 -7.57 -10.97
CA LEU A 94 5.20 -8.57 -10.94
C LEU A 94 5.33 -9.29 -9.58
N GLU A 95 4.85 -8.67 -8.50
CA GLU A 95 4.85 -9.25 -7.15
C GLU A 95 3.60 -10.10 -6.85
N THR A 96 2.65 -10.19 -7.79
CA THR A 96 1.41 -10.98 -7.66
C THR A 96 1.64 -12.41 -7.14
N PRO A 97 2.62 -13.21 -7.62
CA PRO A 97 2.86 -14.56 -7.10
C PRO A 97 3.22 -14.58 -5.61
N ARG A 98 3.84 -13.51 -5.10
CA ARG A 98 4.17 -13.36 -3.69
C ARG A 98 2.92 -12.97 -2.88
N MET A 99 2.08 -12.09 -3.42
CA MET A 99 0.80 -11.70 -2.82
C MET A 99 -0.12 -12.92 -2.60
N LEU A 100 -0.07 -13.90 -3.52
CA LEU A 100 -0.79 -15.16 -3.40
C LEU A 100 -0.36 -16.05 -2.22
N LYS A 101 0.66 -15.67 -1.44
CA LYS A 101 1.06 -16.40 -0.21
C LYS A 101 0.42 -15.87 1.08
N TYR A 102 -0.33 -14.77 1.01
CA TYR A 102 -0.92 -14.09 2.17
C TYR A 102 -2.42 -14.39 2.30
N ASP A 103 -2.93 -14.42 3.54
CA ASP A 103 -4.35 -14.67 3.80
C ASP A 103 -5.19 -13.42 3.51
N HIS A 104 -4.63 -12.25 3.82
CA HIS A 104 -5.25 -10.95 3.62
C HIS A 104 -4.31 -9.98 2.93
N ILE A 105 -4.85 -9.13 2.06
CA ILE A 105 -4.14 -8.03 1.41
C ILE A 105 -4.88 -6.74 1.72
N LEU A 106 -4.14 -5.77 2.28
CA LEU A 106 -4.57 -4.41 2.56
C LEU A 106 -3.90 -3.47 1.57
N VAL A 107 -4.68 -2.69 0.82
CA VAL A 107 -4.14 -1.64 -0.04
C VAL A 107 -4.40 -0.28 0.57
N TYR A 108 -3.32 0.47 0.77
CA TYR A 108 -3.35 1.87 1.17
C TYR A 108 -3.29 2.76 -0.07
N SER A 109 -4.04 3.86 -0.03
CA SER A 109 -4.63 4.63 -1.15
C SER A 109 -3.72 5.19 -2.26
N ASN A 110 -2.42 4.89 -2.28
CA ASN A 110 -1.49 5.47 -3.24
C ASN A 110 -0.59 4.36 -3.84
N PRO A 111 -0.48 4.23 -5.18
CA PRO A 111 -1.15 5.01 -6.22
C PRO A 111 -2.66 4.70 -6.35
N PRO A 112 -3.49 5.63 -6.90
CA PRO A 112 -4.95 5.47 -7.01
C PRO A 112 -5.38 4.27 -7.87
N ILE A 113 -4.50 3.76 -8.72
CA ILE A 113 -4.70 2.55 -9.54
C ILE A 113 -4.32 1.25 -8.81
N LEU A 114 -3.61 1.33 -7.68
CA LEU A 114 -3.17 0.16 -6.92
C LEU A 114 -4.30 -0.80 -6.52
N PRO A 115 -5.51 -0.33 -6.20
CA PRO A 115 -6.65 -1.19 -5.87
C PRO A 115 -7.14 -2.13 -6.99
N LEU A 116 -6.79 -1.87 -8.26
CA LEU A 116 -7.11 -2.76 -9.38
C LEU A 116 -6.44 -4.14 -9.24
N ILE A 117 -5.23 -4.20 -8.67
CA ILE A 117 -4.48 -5.45 -8.52
C ILE A 117 -5.20 -6.42 -7.56
N PRO A 118 -5.55 -6.02 -6.33
CA PRO A 118 -6.37 -6.85 -5.45
C PRO A 118 -7.69 -7.24 -6.10
N ASP A 119 -8.39 -6.30 -6.73
CA ASP A 119 -9.72 -6.57 -7.30
C ASP A 119 -9.68 -7.69 -8.38
N VAL A 120 -8.66 -7.68 -9.24
CA VAL A 120 -8.39 -8.78 -10.18
C VAL A 120 -8.02 -10.07 -9.45
N LEU A 121 -7.16 -9.99 -8.43
CA LEU A 121 -6.78 -11.15 -7.61
C LEU A 121 -7.98 -11.77 -6.87
N TYR A 122 -8.94 -10.97 -6.41
CA TYR A 122 -10.15 -11.45 -5.77
C TYR A 122 -10.99 -12.27 -6.74
N ARG A 123 -11.24 -11.71 -7.93
CA ARG A 123 -12.04 -12.37 -8.98
C ARG A 123 -11.41 -13.69 -9.43
N LEU A 124 -10.09 -13.74 -9.55
CA LEU A 124 -9.39 -14.93 -10.05
C LEU A 124 -9.10 -15.98 -8.96
N PHE A 125 -8.84 -15.57 -7.72
CA PHE A 125 -8.33 -16.47 -6.67
C PHE A 125 -9.20 -16.54 -5.41
N LYS A 126 -10.36 -15.85 -5.37
CA LYS A 126 -11.28 -15.78 -4.22
C LYS A 126 -10.60 -15.43 -2.88
N LYS A 127 -9.52 -14.65 -2.92
CA LYS A 127 -8.76 -14.28 -1.72
C LYS A 127 -9.43 -13.15 -0.94
N SER A 128 -9.58 -13.29 0.37
CA SER A 128 -10.09 -12.21 1.23
C SER A 128 -9.19 -10.98 1.14
N ILE A 129 -9.64 -9.99 0.39
CA ILE A 129 -8.95 -8.73 0.17
C ILE A 129 -9.69 -7.67 0.97
N LEU A 130 -8.99 -7.08 1.93
CA LEU A 130 -9.52 -5.95 2.68
C LEU A 130 -9.04 -4.67 1.99
N LEU A 131 -9.83 -4.17 1.07
CA LEU A 131 -9.58 -2.88 0.43
C LEU A 131 -9.95 -1.75 1.38
N TRP A 132 -8.96 -1.17 2.06
CA TRP A 132 -9.17 0.00 2.91
C TRP A 132 -8.87 1.28 2.14
N TYR A 133 -9.86 1.73 1.39
CA TYR A 133 -9.83 3.08 0.84
C TYR A 133 -10.13 4.09 1.95
N MET A 134 -9.11 4.78 2.42
CA MET A 134 -9.29 5.90 3.37
C MET A 134 -10.20 7.00 2.78
N ILE A 135 -10.16 7.20 1.45
CA ILE A 135 -11.01 8.19 0.75
C ILE A 135 -12.44 7.69 0.56
N LEU A 136 -12.66 6.43 0.12
CA LEU A 136 -14.03 5.92 -0.04
C LEU A 136 -14.71 5.67 1.31
N ARG A 137 -14.01 5.34 2.40
CA ARG A 137 -14.70 5.23 3.70
C ARG A 137 -15.22 6.58 4.18
N GLN A 138 -14.48 7.68 3.97
CA GLN A 138 -14.97 9.02 4.30
C GLN A 138 -16.10 9.45 3.36
N ILE A 139 -15.97 9.24 2.04
CA ILE A 139 -17.00 9.60 1.05
C ILE A 139 -18.24 8.71 1.18
N MET A 140 -18.11 7.40 1.41
CA MET A 140 -19.24 6.51 1.63
C MET A 140 -19.90 6.76 2.98
N ARG A 141 -19.15 7.13 4.02
CA ARG A 141 -19.73 7.54 5.32
C ARG A 141 -20.48 8.87 5.19
N LEU A 142 -19.91 9.85 4.47
CA LEU A 142 -20.60 11.10 4.12
C LEU A 142 -21.83 10.84 3.24
N ARG A 143 -21.79 9.86 2.33
CA ARG A 143 -22.94 9.49 1.49
C ARG A 143 -24.03 8.73 2.25
N LEU A 144 -23.67 7.97 3.28
CA LEU A 144 -24.61 7.29 4.18
C LEU A 144 -25.21 8.26 5.22
N GLU A 145 -24.45 9.27 5.66
CA GLU A 145 -24.89 10.30 6.62
C GLU A 145 -25.59 11.50 5.94
N LEU A 146 -25.32 11.76 4.65
CA LEU A 146 -25.90 12.84 3.84
C LEU A 146 -26.26 12.35 2.43
N PRO A 147 -27.35 11.58 2.26
CA PRO A 147 -27.74 10.97 0.97
C PRO A 147 -28.08 11.98 -0.15
N ASN A 148 -28.19 13.27 0.16
CA ASN A 148 -28.62 14.32 -0.78
C ASN A 148 -27.50 15.22 -1.31
N LEU A 149 -26.23 14.96 -0.99
CA LEU A 149 -25.12 15.72 -1.59
C LEU A 149 -24.77 15.15 -2.97
N VAL A 150 -25.35 15.76 -4.00
CA VAL A 150 -24.86 15.66 -5.38
C VAL A 150 -23.67 16.62 -5.50
N VAL A 151 -22.48 16.09 -5.78
CA VAL A 151 -21.38 16.87 -6.38
C VAL A 151 -21.39 16.61 -7.87
#